data_AF-A0A9W6PLG8-F1
#
_entry.id   AF-A0A9W6PLG8-F1
#
_cell.length_a   1.000
_cell.length_b   1.000
_cell.length_c   1.000
_cell.angle_alpha   90.00
_cell.angle_beta   90.00
_cell.angle_gamma   90.00
#
_symmetry.space_group_name_H-M   'P 1'
#
loop_
_entity.id
_entity.type
_entity.pdbx_description
1 polymer ?
#
loop_
_entity_poly.entity_id
_entity_poly.type
_entity_poly.pdbx_seq_one_letter_code
_entity_poly.pdbx_strand_id
1 'polypeptide(L)'
;MPDQSTPLIEQRFEKVVDTHDTWGVLNPMQGCVARCGYCYLTDLGLTGTRPVELATPAETVRLLRAHPHYRPDKPYALYTCTDALATPANREHLLDLLRALVATKVRNPVVVITKFHVPDDVIDQIYAARAAGLPVVVYLSYSGLSRDVEKGVHHGRLRDNFPRLHAARIPVVHYWRPALPQNSDPESMAWMLDWAARWAECSVTVGLKVKPTARQQAADLWPALAEPGLDLHGAESIWPAPARDFFAAVPERYAHHPIYETNSCALAYVLGRTDRANVYGTPTCTDANHCPVGQRGRCTVALALREPLTDNELRAELVRSGLGHLPYTWDASSHTLTLDSPVEMRDQHHLAQALAVTVRAPRAEGDPMWSGKAAGGRLLVIPTTTGREPSCEN
;
A
#
# COMPACT_ATOMS: atom_id res chain seq x y z
N MET A 1 5.74 -31.82 -27.57
CA MET A 1 7.08 -31.28 -27.26
C MET A 1 7.18 -31.19 -25.75
N PRO A 2 8.24 -31.70 -25.12
CA PRO A 2 8.36 -31.67 -23.68
C PRO A 2 8.56 -30.24 -23.18
N ASP A 3 7.88 -29.98 -22.07
CA ASP A 3 7.88 -28.81 -21.20
C ASP A 3 9.24 -28.10 -21.16
N GLN A 4 9.28 -26.88 -21.71
CA GLN A 4 10.34 -25.93 -21.37
C GLN A 4 10.05 -25.47 -19.95
N SER A 5 10.50 -26.28 -18.98
CA SER A 5 10.40 -25.98 -17.56
C SER A 5 10.99 -24.61 -17.33
N THR A 6 10.13 -23.61 -17.11
CA THR A 6 10.54 -22.29 -16.66
C THR A 6 11.36 -22.51 -15.39
N PRO A 7 12.59 -21.99 -15.30
CA PRO A 7 13.41 -22.20 -14.11
C PRO A 7 12.60 -21.79 -12.88
N LEU A 8 12.43 -22.73 -11.94
CA LEU A 8 11.70 -22.49 -10.71
C LEU A 8 12.42 -21.37 -9.96
N ILE A 9 11.77 -20.21 -9.86
CA ILE A 9 12.25 -19.13 -8.99
C ILE A 9 12.20 -19.66 -7.57
N GLU A 10 13.35 -19.66 -6.88
CA GLU A 10 13.43 -20.06 -5.47
C GLU A 10 12.53 -19.17 -4.60
N GLN A 11 11.75 -19.79 -3.72
CA GLN A 11 10.85 -19.08 -2.82
C GLN A 11 11.64 -18.32 -1.77
N ARG A 12 11.41 -17.01 -1.69
CA ARG A 12 12.02 -16.11 -0.70
C ARG A 12 10.93 -15.46 0.13
N PHE A 13 11.04 -15.60 1.45
CA PHE A 13 10.06 -15.06 2.39
C PHE A 13 10.54 -13.75 3.00
N GLU A 14 9.61 -12.80 3.14
CA GLU A 14 9.86 -11.54 3.85
C GLU A 14 9.77 -11.75 5.37
N LYS A 15 10.20 -10.76 6.15
CA LYS A 15 10.05 -10.80 7.61
C LYS A 15 8.57 -10.82 8.02
N VAL A 16 8.24 -11.54 9.09
CA VAL A 16 6.88 -11.60 9.66
C VAL A 16 6.41 -10.23 10.12
N VAL A 17 7.30 -9.41 10.68
CA VAL A 17 7.04 -8.02 11.06
C VAL A 17 8.02 -7.14 10.30
N ASP A 18 7.50 -6.13 9.60
CA ASP A 18 8.33 -5.22 8.80
C ASP A 18 7.71 -3.80 8.73
N THR A 19 8.39 -2.88 8.04
CA THR A 19 7.89 -1.52 7.78
C THR A 19 7.82 -1.24 6.28
N HIS A 20 6.64 -0.85 5.80
CA HIS A 20 6.43 -0.28 4.48
C HIS A 20 6.23 1.24 4.58
N ASP A 21 6.25 1.95 3.44
CA ASP A 21 6.08 3.42 3.30
C ASP A 21 4.96 4.01 4.19
N THR A 22 3.81 3.34 4.28
CA THR A 22 2.65 3.86 5.01
C THR A 22 2.51 3.34 6.45
N TRP A 23 2.90 2.10 6.70
CA TRP A 23 2.50 1.35 7.88
C TRP A 23 3.52 0.28 8.24
N GLY A 24 3.41 -0.27 9.44
CA GLY A 24 4.00 -1.58 9.70
C GLY A 24 3.26 -2.66 8.92
N VAL A 25 3.87 -3.83 8.75
CA VAL A 25 3.19 -4.99 8.14
C VAL A 25 3.35 -6.21 9.02
N LEU A 26 2.31 -7.07 8.99
CA LEU A 26 2.31 -8.38 9.62
C LEU A 26 2.09 -9.43 8.53
N ASN A 27 3.13 -10.21 8.21
CA ASN A 27 3.15 -11.22 7.16
C ASN A 27 3.41 -12.64 7.71
N PRO A 28 2.56 -13.15 8.63
CA PRO A 28 2.77 -14.48 9.21
C PRO A 28 2.44 -15.62 8.24
N MET A 29 1.67 -15.34 7.19
CA MET A 29 1.39 -16.25 6.08
C MET A 29 1.89 -15.59 4.79
N GLN A 30 2.58 -16.35 3.94
CA GLN A 30 3.17 -15.81 2.71
C GLN A 30 3.05 -16.77 1.52
N GLY A 31 2.86 -16.23 0.32
CA GLY A 31 2.49 -16.98 -0.89
C GLY A 31 1.03 -16.75 -1.24
N CYS A 32 0.67 -16.64 -2.52
CA CYS A 32 -0.70 -16.38 -2.94
C CYS A 32 -1.10 -17.24 -4.13
N VAL A 33 -2.29 -17.83 -4.09
CA VAL A 33 -2.79 -18.69 -5.18
C VAL A 33 -3.17 -17.91 -6.44
N ALA A 34 -3.44 -16.61 -6.30
CA ALA A 34 -3.69 -15.73 -7.44
C ALA A 34 -2.41 -15.47 -8.25
N ARG A 35 -2.57 -15.25 -9.56
CA ARG A 35 -1.48 -15.02 -10.51
C ARG A 35 -1.66 -13.69 -11.23
N CYS A 36 -1.75 -12.60 -10.45
CA CYS A 36 -1.89 -11.26 -11.03
C CYS A 36 -0.62 -10.90 -11.83
N GLY A 37 -0.77 -10.44 -13.06
CA GLY A 37 0.36 -10.15 -13.97
C GLY A 37 1.33 -9.10 -13.44
N TYR A 38 0.87 -8.21 -12.57
CA TYR A 38 1.68 -7.16 -11.93
C TYR A 38 2.16 -7.52 -10.51
N CYS A 39 1.94 -8.75 -10.03
CA CYS A 39 2.19 -9.09 -8.64
C CYS A 39 3.67 -8.97 -8.27
N TYR A 40 3.98 -8.21 -7.22
CA TYR A 40 5.36 -8.06 -6.74
C TYR A 40 5.90 -9.33 -6.07
N LEU A 41 5.03 -10.29 -5.75
CA LEU A 41 5.39 -11.59 -5.18
C LEU A 41 6.08 -12.52 -6.19
N THR A 42 6.04 -12.18 -7.49
CA THR A 42 6.65 -12.99 -8.54
C THR A 42 8.16 -13.09 -8.35
N ASP A 43 8.82 -11.98 -8.01
CA ASP A 43 10.26 -11.93 -7.73
C ASP A 43 10.67 -12.76 -6.51
N LEU A 44 9.73 -13.00 -5.61
CA LEU A 44 9.89 -13.82 -4.41
C LEU A 44 9.56 -15.31 -4.67
N GLY A 45 9.14 -15.68 -5.87
CA GLY A 45 8.65 -17.03 -6.16
C GLY A 45 7.33 -17.36 -5.45
N LEU A 46 6.59 -16.34 -4.99
CA LEU A 46 5.41 -16.48 -4.13
C LEU A 46 4.07 -16.27 -4.86
N THR A 47 4.10 -15.95 -6.16
CA THR A 47 2.89 -15.83 -6.99
C THR A 47 2.43 -17.20 -7.50
N GLY A 48 1.13 -17.48 -7.38
CA GLY A 48 0.55 -18.76 -7.82
C GLY A 48 0.91 -19.97 -6.95
N THR A 49 1.37 -19.73 -5.71
CA THR A 49 1.82 -20.76 -4.78
C THR A 49 0.86 -20.94 -3.61
N ARG A 50 0.95 -22.09 -2.94
CA ARG A 50 0.23 -22.32 -1.69
C ARG A 50 0.86 -21.46 -0.59
N PRO A 51 0.06 -20.69 0.17
CA PRO A 51 0.57 -19.93 1.30
C PRO A 51 1.21 -20.84 2.36
N VAL A 52 2.32 -20.37 2.94
CA VAL A 52 3.06 -21.03 4.02
C VAL A 52 2.93 -20.21 5.30
N GLU A 53 2.68 -20.89 6.42
CA GLU A 53 2.72 -20.29 7.75
C GLU A 53 4.16 -20.16 8.24
N LEU A 54 4.55 -18.94 8.58
CA LEU A 54 5.87 -18.59 9.11
C LEU A 54 5.82 -18.31 10.62
N ALA A 55 4.65 -17.93 11.13
CA ALA A 55 4.42 -17.69 12.55
C ALA A 55 2.94 -17.90 12.87
N THR A 56 2.65 -18.52 14.00
CA THR A 56 1.28 -18.63 14.51
C THR A 56 0.70 -17.24 14.87
N PRO A 57 -0.61 -17.11 15.09
CA PRO A 57 -1.22 -15.86 15.55
C PRO A 57 -0.62 -15.32 16.85
N ALA A 58 -0.39 -16.17 17.85
CA ALA A 58 0.21 -15.78 19.13
C ALA A 58 1.67 -15.34 18.95
N GLU A 59 2.43 -16.09 18.14
CA GLU A 59 3.82 -15.78 17.84
C GLU A 59 3.94 -14.46 17.06
N THR A 60 3.02 -14.19 16.13
CA THR A 60 2.95 -12.93 15.38
C THR A 60 2.81 -11.73 16.32
N VAL A 61 1.94 -11.82 17.33
CA VAL A 61 1.77 -10.75 18.33
C VAL A 61 3.02 -10.58 19.19
N ARG A 62 3.68 -11.67 19.57
CA ARG A 62 4.94 -11.64 20.33
C ARG A 62 6.04 -10.93 19.52
N LEU A 63 6.22 -11.32 18.26
CA LEU A 63 7.16 -10.71 17.34
C LEU A 63 6.86 -9.23 17.12
N LEU A 64 5.59 -8.86 16.94
CA LEU A 64 5.15 -7.48 16.79
C LEU A 64 5.59 -6.63 17.99
N ARG A 65 5.30 -7.07 19.21
CA ARG A 65 5.61 -6.32 20.44
C ARG A 65 7.12 -6.21 20.71
N ALA A 66 7.89 -7.21 20.28
CA ALA A 66 9.34 -7.21 20.42
C ALA A 66 10.06 -6.44 19.30
N HIS A 67 9.36 -6.06 18.23
CA HIS A 67 9.98 -5.43 17.06
C HIS A 67 10.48 -4.01 17.40
N PRO A 68 11.72 -3.63 17.04
CA PRO A 68 12.27 -2.28 17.33
C PRO A 68 11.40 -1.13 16.84
N HIS A 69 10.74 -1.34 15.69
CA HIS A 69 9.85 -0.35 15.05
C HIS A 69 8.41 -0.36 15.59
N TYR A 70 8.12 -1.12 16.66
CA TYR A 70 6.80 -1.14 17.26
C TYR A 70 6.46 0.18 17.93
N ARG A 71 5.27 0.70 17.62
CA ARG A 71 4.69 1.89 18.24
C ARG A 71 3.21 1.65 18.47
N PRO A 72 2.63 1.96 19.64
CA PRO A 72 1.22 1.66 19.96
C PRO A 72 0.18 2.32 19.04
N ASP A 73 0.57 3.38 18.35
CA ASP A 73 -0.30 4.22 17.51
C ASP A 73 -0.06 4.02 16.00
N LYS A 74 0.96 3.24 15.62
CA LYS A 74 1.29 2.91 14.24
C LYS A 74 0.27 1.93 13.64
N PRO A 75 -0.26 2.19 12.44
CA PRO A 75 -1.11 1.22 11.76
C PRO A 75 -0.31 0.04 11.21
N TYR A 76 -0.95 -1.13 11.09
CA TYR A 76 -0.35 -2.34 10.52
C TYR A 76 -1.22 -2.93 9.42
N ALA A 77 -0.68 -3.09 8.21
CA ALA A 77 -1.34 -3.88 7.18
C ALA A 77 -1.08 -5.38 7.39
N LEU A 78 -2.14 -6.16 7.35
CA LEU A 78 -2.08 -7.59 7.55
C LEU A 78 -1.91 -8.29 6.20
N TYR A 79 -1.09 -9.33 6.18
CA TYR A 79 -0.96 -10.27 5.06
C TYR A 79 -0.56 -9.61 3.74
N THR A 80 0.34 -8.63 3.74
CA THR A 80 0.77 -7.99 2.48
C THR A 80 1.45 -8.96 1.52
N CYS A 81 2.12 -10.00 2.04
CA CYS A 81 2.75 -11.06 1.24
C CYS A 81 1.83 -12.25 0.90
N THR A 82 0.52 -12.09 1.05
CA THR A 82 -0.51 -13.04 0.57
C THR A 82 -1.84 -12.28 0.38
N ASP A 83 -2.95 -12.97 0.23
CA ASP A 83 -4.26 -12.41 0.54
C ASP A 83 -4.82 -13.20 1.73
N ALA A 84 -5.26 -12.51 2.78
CA ALA A 84 -5.75 -13.14 4.00
C ALA A 84 -6.96 -14.06 3.75
N LEU A 85 -7.61 -13.94 2.59
CA LEU A 85 -8.81 -14.67 2.21
C LEU A 85 -8.59 -15.56 0.98
N ALA A 86 -7.34 -15.72 0.51
CA ALA A 86 -7.00 -16.55 -0.64
C ALA A 86 -7.33 -18.04 -0.43
N THR A 87 -7.23 -18.54 0.80
CA THR A 87 -7.45 -19.95 1.13
C THR A 87 -8.19 -20.09 2.47
N PRO A 88 -8.82 -21.25 2.75
CA PRO A 88 -9.41 -21.51 4.07
C PRO A 88 -8.42 -21.36 5.22
N ALA A 89 -7.18 -21.87 5.07
CA ALA A 89 -6.15 -21.77 6.09
C ALA A 89 -5.75 -20.30 6.37
N ASN A 90 -5.64 -19.47 5.32
CA ASN A 90 -5.37 -18.03 5.50
C ASN A 90 -6.50 -17.34 6.27
N ARG A 91 -7.76 -17.67 5.94
CA ARG A 91 -8.94 -17.12 6.62
C ARG A 91 -8.94 -17.52 8.10
N GLU A 92 -8.73 -18.78 8.41
CA GLU A 92 -8.65 -19.27 9.80
C GLU A 92 -7.55 -18.53 10.57
N HIS A 93 -6.36 -18.41 9.97
CA HIS A 93 -5.25 -17.67 10.57
C HIS A 93 -5.56 -16.18 10.79
N LEU A 94 -6.27 -15.51 9.86
CA LEU A 94 -6.76 -14.14 10.05
C LEU A 94 -7.70 -14.03 11.25
N LEU A 95 -8.69 -14.92 11.34
CA LEU A 95 -9.66 -14.92 12.44
C LEU A 95 -8.95 -15.07 13.80
N ASP A 96 -8.00 -16.01 13.89
CA ASP A 96 -7.21 -16.21 15.11
C ASP A 96 -6.27 -15.05 15.43
N LEU A 97 -5.66 -14.43 14.40
CA LEU A 97 -4.82 -13.25 14.61
C LEU A 97 -5.62 -12.07 15.16
N LEU A 98 -6.82 -11.82 14.66
CA LEU A 98 -7.70 -10.76 15.20
C LEU A 98 -8.06 -11.05 16.66
N ARG A 99 -8.37 -12.31 17.01
CA ARG A 99 -8.60 -12.74 18.40
C ARG A 99 -7.36 -12.53 19.27
N ALA A 100 -6.19 -12.92 18.81
CA ALA A 100 -4.93 -12.77 19.54
C ALA A 100 -4.57 -11.30 19.80
N LEU A 101 -4.75 -10.43 18.79
CA LEU A 101 -4.54 -8.97 18.94
C LEU A 101 -5.46 -8.39 20.01
N VAL A 102 -6.74 -8.76 20.00
CA VAL A 102 -7.72 -8.32 21.02
C VAL A 102 -7.35 -8.85 22.41
N ALA A 103 -7.10 -10.15 22.54
CA ALA A 103 -6.81 -10.80 23.82
C ALA A 103 -5.55 -10.21 24.49
N THR A 104 -4.55 -9.87 23.69
CA THR A 104 -3.30 -9.26 24.16
C THR A 104 -3.37 -7.72 24.25
N LYS A 105 -4.55 -7.12 24.04
CA LYS A 105 -4.78 -5.66 24.11
C LYS A 105 -3.86 -4.86 23.18
N VAL A 106 -3.54 -5.39 22.00
CA VAL A 106 -2.97 -4.58 20.92
C VAL A 106 -4.06 -3.66 20.40
N ARG A 107 -3.78 -2.35 20.33
CA ARG A 107 -4.75 -1.30 19.97
C ARG A 107 -4.40 -0.60 18.66
N ASN A 108 -3.30 -0.98 18.05
CA ASN A 108 -2.87 -0.51 16.74
C ASN A 108 -3.99 -0.69 15.72
N PRO A 109 -4.30 0.33 14.89
CA PRO A 109 -5.19 0.12 13.76
C PRO A 109 -4.61 -0.96 12.85
N VAL A 110 -5.46 -1.89 12.42
CA VAL A 110 -5.08 -2.92 11.45
C VAL A 110 -5.83 -2.75 10.14
N VAL A 111 -5.16 -3.06 9.04
CA VAL A 111 -5.70 -2.94 7.70
C VAL A 111 -5.73 -4.31 7.05
N VAL A 112 -6.90 -4.76 6.61
CA VAL A 112 -7.06 -5.98 5.81
C VAL A 112 -7.21 -5.56 4.35
N ILE A 113 -6.23 -5.90 3.52
CA ILE A 113 -6.28 -5.63 2.07
C ILE A 113 -6.68 -6.93 1.39
N THR A 114 -7.71 -6.91 0.54
CA THR A 114 -8.14 -8.13 -0.15
C THR A 114 -8.67 -7.89 -1.56
N LYS A 115 -8.48 -8.89 -2.41
CA LYS A 115 -9.13 -9.08 -3.72
C LYS A 115 -10.18 -10.19 -3.71
N PHE A 116 -10.36 -10.86 -2.59
CA PHE A 116 -11.22 -12.04 -2.47
C PHE A 116 -12.53 -11.67 -1.80
N HIS A 117 -13.49 -12.60 -1.90
CA HIS A 117 -14.75 -12.48 -1.19
C HIS A 117 -14.51 -12.47 0.33
N VAL A 118 -15.14 -11.53 1.04
CA VAL A 118 -15.12 -11.47 2.51
C VAL A 118 -16.31 -12.27 3.05
N PRO A 119 -16.11 -13.48 3.64
CA PRO A 119 -17.23 -14.28 4.13
C PRO A 119 -17.81 -13.71 5.43
N ASP A 120 -19.02 -14.15 5.81
CA ASP A 120 -19.77 -13.55 6.93
C ASP A 120 -19.06 -13.70 8.29
N ASP A 121 -18.41 -14.83 8.57
CA ASP A 121 -17.63 -15.00 9.80
C ASP A 121 -16.43 -14.05 9.92
N VAL A 122 -15.84 -13.62 8.80
CA VAL A 122 -14.80 -12.59 8.78
C VAL A 122 -15.41 -11.23 9.09
N ILE A 123 -16.59 -10.93 8.53
CA ILE A 123 -17.35 -9.71 8.87
C ILE A 123 -17.67 -9.68 10.36
N ASP A 124 -18.19 -10.79 10.91
CA ASP A 124 -18.52 -10.94 12.33
C ASP A 124 -17.29 -10.78 13.22
N GLN A 125 -16.16 -11.39 12.85
CA GLN A 125 -14.92 -11.30 13.62
C GLN A 125 -14.32 -9.89 13.57
N ILE A 126 -14.41 -9.20 12.44
CA ILE A 126 -14.01 -7.79 12.32
C ILE A 126 -14.91 -6.91 13.20
N TYR A 127 -16.23 -7.13 13.15
CA TYR A 127 -17.18 -6.43 13.99
C TYR A 127 -16.88 -6.63 15.48
N ALA A 128 -16.67 -7.88 15.91
CA ALA A 128 -16.31 -8.22 17.29
C ALA A 128 -14.99 -7.58 17.73
N ALA A 129 -13.95 -7.59 16.87
CA ALA A 129 -12.68 -6.97 17.16
C ALA A 129 -12.81 -5.45 17.33
N ARG A 130 -13.60 -4.78 16.48
CA ARG A 130 -13.89 -3.35 16.59
C ARG A 130 -14.67 -3.01 17.85
N ALA A 131 -15.68 -3.82 18.20
CA ALA A 131 -16.43 -3.67 19.45
C ALA A 131 -15.52 -3.84 20.68
N ALA A 132 -14.52 -4.72 20.60
CA ALA A 132 -13.49 -4.87 21.62
C ALA A 132 -12.44 -3.74 21.62
N GLY A 133 -12.52 -2.80 20.67
CA GLY A 133 -11.69 -1.60 20.54
C GLY A 133 -10.39 -1.79 19.75
N LEU A 134 -10.31 -2.79 18.86
CA LEU A 134 -9.27 -2.88 17.84
C LEU A 134 -9.78 -2.20 16.56
N PRO A 135 -9.21 -1.06 16.11
CA PRO A 135 -9.64 -0.45 14.86
C PRO A 135 -9.25 -1.32 13.68
N VAL A 136 -10.23 -1.73 12.87
CA VAL A 136 -10.02 -2.51 11.64
C VAL A 136 -10.60 -1.73 10.47
N VAL A 137 -9.80 -1.56 9.41
CA VAL A 137 -10.22 -0.97 8.13
C VAL A 137 -10.00 -1.99 7.02
N VAL A 138 -10.95 -2.11 6.09
CA VAL A 138 -10.85 -3.04 4.95
C VAL A 138 -10.53 -2.25 3.68
N TYR A 139 -9.48 -2.66 2.98
CA TYR A 139 -9.12 -2.13 1.67
C TYR A 139 -9.53 -3.15 0.61
N LEU A 140 -10.52 -2.80 -0.20
CA LEU A 140 -10.94 -3.64 -1.33
C LEU A 140 -10.11 -3.27 -2.54
N SER A 141 -9.19 -4.15 -2.92
CA SER A 141 -8.29 -3.92 -4.05
C SER A 141 -9.00 -4.24 -5.36
N TYR A 142 -9.82 -3.31 -5.80
CA TYR A 142 -10.64 -3.40 -7.01
C TYR A 142 -10.24 -2.25 -7.95
N SER A 143 -9.83 -2.56 -9.17
CA SER A 143 -9.29 -1.57 -10.12
C SER A 143 -9.87 -1.72 -11.53
N GLY A 144 -10.93 -2.51 -11.69
CA GLY A 144 -11.55 -2.77 -13.00
C GLY A 144 -10.73 -3.65 -13.97
N LEU A 145 -9.57 -4.18 -13.56
CA LEU A 145 -8.78 -5.09 -14.41
C LEU A 145 -9.51 -6.41 -14.68
N SER A 146 -9.26 -6.99 -15.86
CA SER A 146 -9.87 -8.25 -16.27
C SER A 146 -9.22 -9.47 -15.59
N ARG A 147 -9.85 -10.63 -15.75
CA ARG A 147 -9.31 -11.92 -15.30
C ARG A 147 -8.04 -12.36 -16.02
N ASP A 148 -7.76 -11.79 -17.19
CA ASP A 148 -6.53 -12.08 -17.93
C ASP A 148 -5.32 -11.47 -17.22
N VAL A 149 -5.50 -10.31 -16.60
CA VAL A 149 -4.49 -9.66 -15.76
C VAL A 149 -4.53 -10.22 -14.34
N GLU A 150 -5.71 -10.37 -13.74
CA GLU A 150 -5.88 -10.80 -12.34
C GLU A 150 -6.37 -12.25 -12.23
N LYS A 151 -5.54 -13.19 -12.72
CA LYS A 151 -5.88 -14.61 -12.73
C LYS A 151 -6.10 -15.15 -11.31
N GLY A 152 -7.21 -15.85 -11.10
CA GLY A 152 -7.61 -16.40 -9.80
C GLY A 152 -8.47 -15.46 -8.93
N VAL A 153 -8.71 -14.23 -9.38
CA VAL A 153 -9.59 -13.27 -8.69
C VAL A 153 -11.01 -13.36 -9.25
N HIS A 154 -12.00 -13.39 -8.37
CA HIS A 154 -13.42 -13.38 -8.74
C HIS A 154 -14.02 -11.98 -8.57
N HIS A 155 -13.85 -11.10 -9.57
CA HIS A 155 -14.24 -9.69 -9.51
C HIS A 155 -15.70 -9.42 -9.10
N GLY A 156 -16.64 -10.27 -9.52
CA GLY A 156 -18.04 -10.15 -9.08
C GLY A 156 -18.18 -10.26 -7.57
N ARG A 157 -17.58 -11.31 -6.97
CA ARG A 157 -17.61 -11.52 -5.51
C ARG A 157 -16.82 -10.46 -4.74
N LEU A 158 -15.75 -9.94 -5.32
CA LEU A 158 -15.01 -8.79 -4.78
C LEU A 158 -15.88 -7.55 -4.75
N ARG A 159 -16.57 -7.25 -5.86
CA ARG A 159 -17.49 -6.12 -5.98
C ARG A 159 -18.64 -6.22 -4.98
N ASP A 160 -19.15 -7.42 -4.73
CA ASP A 160 -20.22 -7.67 -3.75
C ASP A 160 -19.79 -7.40 -2.29
N ASN A 161 -18.48 -7.33 -2.00
CA ASN A 161 -18.00 -6.96 -0.67
C ASN A 161 -18.34 -5.51 -0.30
N PHE A 162 -18.39 -4.60 -1.27
CA PHE A 162 -18.65 -3.17 -1.02
C PHE A 162 -19.96 -2.94 -0.26
N PRO A 163 -21.14 -3.32 -0.80
CA PRO A 163 -22.40 -3.14 -0.08
C PRO A 163 -22.49 -3.97 1.20
N ARG A 164 -21.89 -5.17 1.24
CA ARG A 164 -21.92 -6.06 2.41
C ARG A 164 -21.16 -5.46 3.60
N LEU A 165 -19.94 -4.97 3.37
CA LEU A 165 -19.14 -4.31 4.40
C LEU A 165 -19.74 -2.98 4.84
N HIS A 166 -20.30 -2.20 3.89
CA HIS A 166 -21.02 -0.97 4.19
C HIS A 166 -22.23 -1.23 5.10
N ALA A 167 -23.06 -2.24 4.78
CA ALA A 167 -24.21 -2.63 5.62
C ALA A 167 -23.79 -3.06 7.03
N ALA A 168 -22.63 -3.71 7.15
CA ALA A 168 -22.02 -4.07 8.44
C ALA A 168 -21.32 -2.90 9.16
N ARG A 169 -21.34 -1.68 8.58
CA ARG A 169 -20.66 -0.47 9.08
C ARG A 169 -19.16 -0.68 9.31
N ILE A 170 -18.53 -1.52 8.49
CA ILE A 170 -17.08 -1.71 8.47
C ILE A 170 -16.50 -0.67 7.50
N PRO A 171 -15.56 0.19 7.94
CA PRO A 171 -14.98 1.19 7.06
C PRO A 171 -14.25 0.54 5.89
N VAL A 172 -14.62 0.94 4.67
CA VAL A 172 -14.03 0.44 3.43
C VAL A 172 -13.26 1.55 2.74
N VAL A 173 -12.03 1.25 2.35
CA VAL A 173 -11.27 2.03 1.38
C VAL A 173 -11.29 1.30 0.04
N HIS A 174 -11.75 1.98 -1.00
CA HIS A 174 -11.60 1.48 -2.36
C HIS A 174 -10.13 1.62 -2.77
N TYR A 175 -9.44 0.51 -3.00
CA TYR A 175 -8.02 0.53 -3.31
C TYR A 175 -7.76 0.22 -4.79
N TRP A 176 -7.80 1.27 -5.62
CA TRP A 176 -7.46 1.20 -7.02
C TRP A 176 -5.96 1.04 -7.20
N ARG A 177 -5.52 -0.20 -7.40
CA ARG A 177 -4.13 -0.50 -7.76
C ARG A 177 -3.99 -1.77 -8.58
N PRO A 178 -3.10 -1.79 -9.57
CA PRO A 178 -2.45 -0.62 -10.19
C PRO A 178 -3.38 0.10 -11.17
N ALA A 179 -3.09 1.38 -11.44
CA ALA A 179 -3.50 2.02 -12.69
C ALA A 179 -2.62 1.47 -13.84
N LEU A 180 -3.27 0.99 -14.90
CA LEU A 180 -2.68 0.39 -16.09
C LEU A 180 -3.48 0.81 -17.33
N PRO A 181 -2.92 0.77 -18.54
CA PRO A 181 -3.67 1.16 -19.74
C PRO A 181 -5.02 0.44 -19.87
N GLN A 182 -5.09 -0.83 -19.46
CA GLN A 182 -6.28 -1.68 -19.51
C GLN A 182 -7.44 -1.22 -18.61
N ASN A 183 -7.21 -0.32 -17.66
CA ASN A 183 -8.26 0.21 -16.77
C ASN A 183 -8.27 1.75 -16.71
N SER A 184 -7.60 2.41 -17.66
CA SER A 184 -7.38 3.86 -17.62
C SER A 184 -8.16 4.63 -18.68
N ASP A 185 -9.19 4.04 -19.29
CA ASP A 185 -10.12 4.81 -20.11
C ASP A 185 -11.09 5.61 -19.20
N PRO A 186 -11.52 6.82 -19.61
CA PRO A 186 -12.35 7.67 -18.76
C PRO A 186 -13.69 7.06 -18.33
N GLU A 187 -14.30 6.20 -19.16
CA GLU A 187 -15.59 5.58 -18.87
C GLU A 187 -15.45 4.52 -17.77
N SER A 188 -14.44 3.66 -17.85
CA SER A 188 -14.12 2.66 -16.82
C SER A 188 -13.77 3.33 -15.49
N MET A 189 -12.96 4.39 -15.52
CA MET A 189 -12.60 5.16 -14.32
C MET A 189 -13.82 5.83 -13.68
N ALA A 190 -14.67 6.46 -14.50
CA ALA A 190 -15.94 7.00 -14.06
C ALA A 190 -16.82 5.94 -13.42
N TRP A 191 -17.08 4.84 -14.11
CA TRP A 191 -17.95 3.78 -13.62
C TRP A 191 -17.47 3.20 -12.29
N MET A 192 -16.17 2.96 -12.15
CA MET A 192 -15.60 2.45 -10.91
C MET A 192 -15.75 3.44 -9.74
N LEU A 193 -15.47 4.73 -9.97
CA LEU A 193 -15.64 5.74 -8.93
C LEU A 193 -17.11 5.91 -8.55
N ASP A 194 -18.03 5.90 -9.52
CA ASP A 194 -19.48 5.92 -9.29
C ASP A 194 -19.95 4.71 -8.46
N TRP A 195 -19.30 3.55 -8.62
CA TRP A 195 -19.57 2.38 -7.78
C TRP A 195 -18.98 2.54 -6.37
N ALA A 196 -17.69 2.87 -6.29
CA ALA A 196 -16.95 2.97 -5.04
C ALA A 196 -17.54 4.05 -4.12
N ALA A 197 -17.89 5.22 -4.66
CA ALA A 197 -18.42 6.35 -3.90
C ALA A 197 -19.77 6.07 -3.22
N ARG A 198 -20.49 5.02 -3.62
CA ARG A 198 -21.73 4.61 -2.95
C ARG A 198 -21.50 3.88 -1.62
N TRP A 199 -20.33 3.28 -1.45
CA TRP A 199 -20.12 2.28 -0.40
C TRP A 199 -18.82 2.46 0.40
N ALA A 200 -17.79 3.00 -0.21
CA ALA A 200 -16.48 3.22 0.41
C ALA A 200 -16.36 4.64 0.97
N GLU A 201 -15.56 4.79 2.02
CA GLU A 201 -15.29 6.08 2.68
C GLU A 201 -14.45 7.01 1.79
N CYS A 202 -13.53 6.42 1.03
CA CYS A 202 -12.65 7.11 0.09
C CYS A 202 -12.05 6.12 -0.92
N SER A 203 -11.40 6.67 -1.94
CA SER A 203 -10.56 5.91 -2.88
C SER A 203 -9.08 6.18 -2.63
N VAL A 204 -8.25 5.15 -2.75
CA VAL A 204 -6.81 5.27 -2.92
C VAL A 204 -6.43 4.81 -4.32
N THR A 205 -5.74 5.64 -5.08
CA THR A 205 -5.34 5.38 -6.46
C THR A 205 -3.83 5.34 -6.57
N VAL A 206 -3.28 4.24 -7.10
CA VAL A 206 -1.83 4.04 -7.20
C VAL A 206 -1.48 3.46 -8.57
N GLY A 207 -0.47 4.02 -9.21
CA GLY A 207 0.12 3.49 -10.43
C GLY A 207 0.81 2.14 -10.24
N LEU A 208 1.35 1.59 -11.32
CA LEU A 208 2.13 0.37 -11.28
C LEU A 208 3.43 0.59 -10.52
N LYS A 209 3.70 -0.25 -9.51
CA LYS A 209 4.99 -0.29 -8.82
C LYS A 209 5.83 -1.41 -9.42
N VAL A 210 7.06 -1.10 -9.80
CA VAL A 210 7.98 -2.05 -10.44
C VAL A 210 9.20 -2.23 -9.55
N LYS A 211 9.46 -3.46 -9.12
CA LYS A 211 10.70 -3.80 -8.42
C LYS A 211 11.88 -3.81 -9.41
N PRO A 212 13.13 -3.61 -8.93
CA PRO A 212 14.33 -3.75 -9.74
C PRO A 212 14.37 -5.00 -10.61
N THR A 213 13.91 -6.12 -10.06
CA THR A 213 13.91 -7.45 -10.69
C THR A 213 12.71 -7.72 -11.62
N ALA A 214 11.68 -6.88 -11.62
CA ALA A 214 10.41 -7.14 -12.31
C ALA A 214 10.26 -6.41 -13.66
N ARG A 215 11.35 -5.93 -14.27
CA ARG A 215 11.27 -5.14 -15.52
C ARG A 215 10.61 -5.92 -16.65
N GLN A 216 11.00 -7.19 -16.87
CA GLN A 216 10.42 -8.01 -17.93
C GLN A 216 8.92 -8.26 -17.69
N GLN A 217 8.55 -8.63 -16.46
CA GLN A 217 7.15 -8.80 -16.06
C GLN A 217 6.32 -7.54 -16.32
N ALA A 218 6.87 -6.37 -16.00
CA ALA A 218 6.21 -5.09 -16.24
C ALA A 218 6.03 -4.80 -17.75
N ALA A 219 7.06 -5.08 -18.55
CA ALA A 219 7.02 -4.92 -20.00
C ALA A 219 6.04 -5.89 -20.69
N ASP A 220 5.95 -7.14 -20.22
CA ASP A 220 5.00 -8.13 -20.74
C ASP A 220 3.54 -7.68 -20.50
N LEU A 221 3.29 -7.03 -19.37
CA LEU A 221 1.98 -6.49 -19.01
C LEU A 221 1.68 -5.15 -19.72
N TRP A 222 2.70 -4.32 -19.90
CA TRP A 222 2.61 -2.99 -20.49
C TRP A 222 3.83 -2.75 -21.40
N PRO A 223 3.72 -3.07 -22.71
CA PRO A 223 4.85 -3.06 -23.65
C PRO A 223 5.63 -1.74 -23.75
N ALA A 224 4.99 -0.59 -23.52
CA ALA A 224 5.68 0.71 -23.51
C ALA A 224 6.79 0.79 -22.45
N LEU A 225 6.71 -0.01 -21.38
CA LEU A 225 7.74 -0.06 -20.33
C LEU A 225 9.03 -0.76 -20.80
N ALA A 226 9.03 -1.39 -21.98
CA ALA A 226 10.23 -1.95 -22.58
C ALA A 226 11.19 -0.88 -23.13
N GLU A 227 10.73 0.38 -23.30
CA GLU A 227 11.51 1.45 -23.91
C GLU A 227 12.88 1.66 -23.21
N PRO A 228 13.99 1.65 -23.96
CA PRO A 228 15.31 1.92 -23.42
C PRO A 228 15.37 3.34 -22.81
N GLY A 229 15.94 3.47 -21.62
CA GLY A 229 16.11 4.76 -20.95
C GLY A 229 15.01 5.14 -19.95
N LEU A 230 13.89 4.42 -19.90
CA LEU A 230 12.92 4.58 -18.81
C LEU A 230 13.49 4.09 -17.48
N ASP A 231 13.64 5.02 -16.53
CA ASP A 231 14.01 4.72 -15.14
C ASP A 231 12.78 4.24 -14.35
N LEU A 232 12.43 2.96 -14.56
CA LEU A 232 11.34 2.32 -13.81
C LEU A 232 11.68 2.11 -12.33
N HIS A 233 12.97 2.08 -11.99
CA HIS A 233 13.46 1.71 -10.66
C HIS A 233 13.51 2.90 -9.71
N GLY A 234 13.82 4.09 -10.23
CA GLY A 234 13.69 5.36 -9.52
C GLY A 234 12.25 5.86 -9.40
N ALA A 235 11.32 5.30 -10.17
CA ALA A 235 9.92 5.67 -10.12
C ALA A 235 9.21 5.15 -8.86
N GLU A 236 8.44 6.01 -8.19
CA GLU A 236 7.60 5.60 -7.05
C GLU A 236 6.40 4.74 -7.49
N SER A 237 5.90 5.07 -8.68
CA SER A 237 4.80 4.44 -9.39
C SER A 237 4.76 4.97 -10.81
N ILE A 238 4.23 4.15 -11.71
CA ILE A 238 4.14 4.42 -13.14
C ILE A 238 2.67 4.53 -13.51
N TRP A 239 2.30 5.59 -14.22
CA TRP A 239 0.92 5.92 -14.54
C TRP A 239 0.69 6.04 -16.04
N PRO A 240 -0.42 5.50 -16.57
CA PRO A 240 -0.89 5.86 -17.90
C PRO A 240 -1.32 7.32 -17.88
N ALA A 241 -0.93 8.10 -18.89
CA ALA A 241 -1.31 9.52 -19.00
C ALA A 241 -2.82 9.75 -18.83
N PRO A 242 -3.73 8.97 -19.45
CA PRO A 242 -5.17 9.16 -19.26
C PRO A 242 -5.63 9.04 -17.80
N ALA A 243 -5.09 8.07 -17.04
CA ALA A 243 -5.41 7.96 -15.61
C ALA A 243 -4.80 9.11 -14.82
N ARG A 244 -3.56 9.51 -15.13
CA ARG A 244 -2.93 10.64 -14.44
C ARG A 244 -3.74 11.91 -14.62
N ASP A 245 -4.17 12.20 -15.84
CA ASP A 245 -4.95 13.40 -16.16
C ASP A 245 -6.32 13.36 -15.48
N PHE A 246 -6.99 12.21 -15.50
CA PHE A 246 -8.28 12.04 -14.84
C PHE A 246 -8.22 12.26 -13.33
N PHE A 247 -7.21 11.71 -12.65
CA PHE A 247 -7.06 11.89 -11.20
C PHE A 247 -6.42 13.23 -10.81
N ALA A 248 -5.74 13.92 -11.74
CA ALA A 248 -5.34 15.32 -11.52
C ALA A 248 -6.55 16.27 -11.59
N ALA A 249 -7.50 15.98 -12.49
CA ALA A 249 -8.70 16.77 -12.71
C ALA A 249 -9.97 16.01 -12.30
N VAL A 250 -10.00 15.50 -11.06
CA VAL A 250 -11.13 14.71 -10.55
C VAL A 250 -12.46 15.46 -10.78
N PRO A 251 -13.44 14.84 -11.44
CA PRO A 251 -14.72 15.48 -11.72
C PRO A 251 -15.45 15.98 -10.46
N GLU A 252 -16.08 17.15 -10.54
CA GLU A 252 -16.79 17.81 -9.42
C GLU A 252 -17.86 16.92 -8.77
N ARG A 253 -18.49 16.01 -9.53
CA ARG A 253 -19.43 15.03 -8.99
C ARG A 253 -18.86 14.14 -7.88
N TYR A 254 -17.54 14.05 -7.74
CA TYR A 254 -16.85 13.31 -6.69
C TYR A 254 -16.34 14.22 -5.55
N ALA A 255 -16.78 15.48 -5.46
CA ALA A 255 -16.34 16.42 -4.41
C ALA A 255 -16.59 15.92 -2.98
N HIS A 256 -17.57 15.02 -2.79
CA HIS A 256 -17.89 14.40 -1.50
C HIS A 256 -17.26 13.03 -1.29
N HIS A 257 -16.51 12.51 -2.27
CA HIS A 257 -15.79 11.24 -2.17
C HIS A 257 -14.29 11.49 -2.24
N PRO A 258 -13.57 11.54 -1.10
CA PRO A 258 -12.14 11.80 -1.09
C PRO A 258 -11.35 10.79 -1.92
N ILE A 259 -10.38 11.28 -2.68
CA ILE A 259 -9.48 10.46 -3.51
C ILE A 259 -8.04 10.78 -3.13
N TYR A 260 -7.28 9.76 -2.75
CA TYR A 260 -5.92 9.90 -2.27
C TYR A 260 -4.94 9.11 -3.15
N GLU A 261 -3.74 9.65 -3.36
CA GLU A 261 -2.60 8.87 -3.87
C GLU A 261 -1.73 8.28 -2.75
N THR A 262 -2.07 8.60 -1.50
CA THR A 262 -1.33 8.17 -0.32
C THR A 262 -2.24 7.36 0.60
N ASN A 263 -1.81 6.14 0.90
CA ASN A 263 -2.50 5.30 1.87
C ASN A 263 -2.50 5.96 3.27
N SER A 264 -1.47 6.73 3.63
CA SER A 264 -1.35 7.37 4.95
C SER A 264 -2.46 8.39 5.18
N CYS A 265 -2.73 9.27 4.21
CA CYS A 265 -3.80 10.27 4.30
C CYS A 265 -5.18 9.62 4.23
N ALA A 266 -5.38 8.61 3.39
CA ALA A 266 -6.65 7.88 3.33
C ALA A 266 -6.95 7.18 4.66
N LEU A 267 -5.97 6.49 5.24
CA LEU A 267 -6.13 5.83 6.53
C LEU A 267 -6.34 6.84 7.66
N ALA A 268 -5.61 7.95 7.65
CA ALA A 268 -5.82 9.04 8.60
C ALA A 268 -7.25 9.59 8.53
N TYR A 269 -7.76 9.82 7.32
CA TYR A 269 -9.14 10.26 7.09
C TYR A 269 -10.17 9.28 7.68
N VAL A 270 -10.07 8.00 7.32
CA VAL A 270 -11.01 6.95 7.79
C VAL A 270 -10.95 6.78 9.31
N LEU A 271 -9.77 6.91 9.91
CA LEU A 271 -9.58 6.81 11.36
C LEU A 271 -9.90 8.11 12.11
N GLY A 272 -10.24 9.20 11.41
CA GLY A 272 -10.44 10.52 12.01
C GLY A 272 -9.17 11.13 12.63
N ARG A 273 -8.00 10.74 12.14
CA ARG A 273 -6.67 11.13 12.63
C ARG A 273 -5.99 12.07 11.64
N THR A 274 -4.84 12.61 12.02
CA THR A 274 -3.97 13.37 11.10
C THR A 274 -3.05 12.44 10.32
N ASP A 275 -2.55 12.94 9.18
CA ASP A 275 -1.48 12.25 8.47
C ASP A 275 -0.23 12.11 9.36
N ARG A 276 0.47 11.00 9.20
CA ARG A 276 1.68 10.65 9.97
C ARG A 276 2.93 10.57 9.11
N ALA A 277 2.79 10.58 7.79
CA ALA A 277 3.90 10.45 6.85
C ALA A 277 4.41 11.83 6.39
N ASN A 278 4.07 12.90 7.13
CA ASN A 278 4.44 14.28 6.83
C ASN A 278 4.05 14.73 5.40
N VAL A 279 2.90 14.24 4.91
CA VAL A 279 2.39 14.56 3.59
C VAL A 279 1.78 15.97 3.57
N TYR A 280 1.24 16.44 4.69
CA TYR A 280 0.55 17.73 4.77
C TYR A 280 1.46 18.89 4.32
N GLY A 281 0.96 19.75 3.43
CA GLY A 281 1.71 20.89 2.86
C GLY A 281 2.68 20.53 1.73
N THR A 282 2.91 19.25 1.44
CA THR A 282 3.71 18.82 0.28
C THR A 282 2.92 18.91 -1.03
N PRO A 283 3.58 18.89 -2.21
CA PRO A 283 2.90 18.77 -3.49
C PRO A 283 1.95 17.56 -3.58
N THR A 284 2.26 16.46 -2.89
CA THR A 284 1.34 15.31 -2.82
C THR A 284 0.04 15.69 -2.09
N CYS A 285 0.09 16.55 -1.07
CA CYS A 285 -1.10 17.00 -0.36
C CYS A 285 -1.92 18.03 -1.17
N THR A 286 -1.27 18.91 -1.92
CA THR A 286 -1.94 19.99 -2.65
C THR A 286 -2.41 19.56 -4.03
N ASP A 287 -1.62 18.74 -4.73
CA ASP A 287 -1.79 18.52 -6.18
C ASP A 287 -2.31 17.11 -6.50
N ALA A 288 -2.11 16.15 -5.59
CA ALA A 288 -2.46 14.74 -5.81
C ALA A 288 -3.62 14.25 -4.92
N ASN A 289 -3.59 14.58 -3.62
CA ASN A 289 -4.63 14.18 -2.69
C ASN A 289 -5.83 15.14 -2.73
N HIS A 290 -6.98 14.64 -3.15
CA HIS A 290 -8.29 15.32 -3.09
C HIS A 290 -8.90 15.15 -1.70
N CYS A 291 -8.29 15.84 -0.74
CA CYS A 291 -8.60 15.76 0.67
C CYS A 291 -9.71 16.77 1.08
N PRO A 292 -10.73 16.35 1.86
CA PRO A 292 -11.80 17.25 2.28
C PRO A 292 -11.30 18.29 3.28
N VAL A 293 -11.97 19.45 3.32
CA VAL A 293 -11.62 20.59 4.17
C VAL A 293 -11.45 20.19 5.64
N GLY A 294 -12.37 19.36 6.17
CA GLY A 294 -12.30 18.89 7.55
C GLY A 294 -11.02 18.10 7.88
N GLN A 295 -10.55 17.26 6.95
CA GLN A 295 -9.30 16.52 7.15
C GLN A 295 -8.07 17.44 7.05
N ARG A 296 -8.07 18.39 6.11
CA ARG A 296 -7.00 19.40 6.02
C ARG A 296 -6.93 20.21 7.31
N GLY A 297 -8.07 20.68 7.84
CA GLY A 297 -8.15 21.41 9.11
C GLY A 297 -7.58 20.61 10.29
N ARG A 298 -7.85 19.30 10.38
CA ARG A 298 -7.22 18.43 11.41
C ARG A 298 -5.70 18.44 11.29
N CYS A 299 -5.16 18.30 10.08
CA CYS A 299 -3.72 18.34 9.86
C CYS A 299 -3.11 19.73 10.16
N THR A 300 -3.81 20.82 9.82
CA THR A 300 -3.38 22.19 10.13
C THR A 300 -3.23 22.40 11.63
N VAL A 301 -4.25 22.01 12.41
CA VAL A 301 -4.24 22.14 13.88
C VAL A 301 -3.12 21.29 14.49
N ALA A 302 -2.96 20.05 14.03
CA ALA A 302 -1.88 19.20 14.55
C ALA A 302 -0.48 19.73 14.23
N LEU A 303 -0.27 20.31 13.03
CA LEU A 303 1.01 20.93 12.70
C LEU A 303 1.29 22.13 13.61
N ALA A 304 0.30 22.98 13.88
CA ALA A 304 0.45 24.14 14.76
C ALA A 304 0.74 23.76 16.23
N LEU A 305 0.25 22.61 16.68
CA LEU A 305 0.49 22.06 18.02
C LEU A 305 1.75 21.20 18.11
N ARG A 306 2.43 20.96 16.99
CA ARG A 306 3.59 20.07 16.96
C ARG A 306 4.79 20.77 17.60
N GLU A 307 5.32 20.16 18.64
CA GLU A 307 6.58 20.60 19.21
C GLU A 307 7.74 20.37 18.22
N PRO A 308 8.69 21.31 18.12
CA PRO A 308 9.89 21.12 17.30
C PRO A 308 10.66 19.88 17.78
N LEU A 309 11.07 19.03 16.83
CA LEU A 309 11.93 17.89 17.16
C LEU A 309 13.28 18.37 17.66
N THR A 310 13.70 17.84 18.79
CA THR A 310 15.00 18.08 19.40
C THR A 310 16.06 17.11 18.86
N ASP A 311 17.34 17.50 18.92
CA ASP A 311 18.45 16.61 18.57
C ASP A 311 18.42 15.30 19.39
N ASN A 312 18.02 15.39 20.65
CA ASN A 312 17.91 14.24 21.54
C ASN A 312 16.83 13.25 21.08
N GLU A 313 15.68 13.73 20.60
CA GLU A 313 14.63 12.86 20.07
C GLU A 313 15.05 12.18 18.77
N LEU A 314 15.70 12.92 17.86
CA LEU A 314 16.26 12.37 16.63
C LEU A 314 17.29 11.28 16.95
N ARG A 315 18.25 11.57 17.83
CA ARG A 315 19.28 10.63 18.26
C ARG A 315 18.69 9.41 18.97
N ALA A 316 17.71 9.60 19.84
CA ALA A 316 17.05 8.50 20.55
C ALA A 316 16.34 7.55 19.57
N GLU A 317 15.67 8.09 18.55
CA GLU A 317 15.03 7.26 17.53
C GLU A 317 16.06 6.55 16.65
N LEU A 318 17.12 7.24 16.21
CA LEU A 318 18.20 6.62 15.44
C LEU A 318 18.86 5.48 16.21
N VAL A 319 19.18 5.66 17.50
CA VAL A 319 19.72 4.60 18.37
C VAL A 319 18.76 3.41 18.44
N ARG A 320 17.46 3.68 18.61
CA ARG A 320 16.42 2.64 18.69
C ARG A 320 16.28 1.86 17.38
N SER A 321 16.50 2.49 16.24
CA SER A 321 16.54 1.84 14.92
C SER A 321 17.89 1.19 14.60
N GLY A 322 18.88 1.22 15.51
CA GLY A 322 20.23 0.69 15.27
C GLY A 322 21.13 1.59 14.42
N LEU A 323 20.67 2.80 14.11
CA LEU A 323 21.32 3.79 13.24
C LEU A 323 21.99 4.94 14.01
N GLY A 324 22.05 4.86 15.35
CA GLY A 324 22.57 5.94 16.20
C GLY A 324 24.04 6.32 16.00
N HIS A 325 24.79 5.49 15.26
CA HIS A 325 26.18 5.72 14.88
C HIS A 325 26.32 6.50 13.56
N LEU A 326 25.25 6.65 12.79
CA LEU A 326 25.30 7.30 11.49
C LEU A 326 25.31 8.83 11.65
N PRO A 327 26.15 9.54 10.86
CA PRO A 327 26.07 10.99 10.76
C PRO A 327 24.75 11.42 10.11
N TYR A 328 24.18 12.51 10.61
CA TYR A 328 22.96 13.09 10.07
C TYR A 328 22.96 14.62 10.12
N THR A 329 22.15 15.21 9.26
CA THR A 329 21.77 16.63 9.31
C THR A 329 20.25 16.75 9.48
N TRP A 330 19.84 17.74 10.26
CA TRP A 330 18.43 18.05 10.50
C TRP A 330 18.11 19.45 10.00
N ASP A 331 17.18 19.54 9.06
CA ASP A 331 16.60 20.80 8.62
C ASP A 331 15.21 20.97 9.24
N ALA A 332 15.14 21.82 10.27
CA ALA A 332 13.90 22.13 10.97
C ALA A 332 12.87 22.87 10.10
N SER A 333 13.31 23.59 9.07
CA SER A 333 12.42 24.37 8.21
C SER A 333 11.64 23.47 7.24
N SER A 334 12.31 22.48 6.67
CA SER A 334 11.70 21.50 5.75
C SER A 334 11.25 20.22 6.44
N HIS A 335 11.49 20.09 7.75
CA HIS A 335 11.30 18.86 8.51
C HIS A 335 11.96 17.65 7.82
N THR A 336 13.22 17.81 7.41
CA THR A 336 13.96 16.78 6.69
C THR A 336 15.15 16.30 7.51
N LEU A 337 15.17 15.00 7.79
CA LEU A 337 16.33 14.29 8.32
C LEU A 337 17.12 13.70 7.15
N THR A 338 18.39 14.09 7.00
CA THR A 338 19.28 13.54 5.97
C THR A 338 20.37 12.72 6.64
N LEU A 339 20.51 11.46 6.21
CA LEU A 339 21.56 10.54 6.64
C LEU A 339 22.60 10.43 5.53
N ASP A 340 23.87 10.65 5.87
CA ASP A 340 24.92 10.70 4.84
C ASP A 340 25.39 9.30 4.39
N SER A 341 24.92 8.26 5.08
CA SER A 341 25.28 6.86 4.83
C SER A 341 24.12 6.09 4.20
N PRO A 342 24.39 5.01 3.43
CA PRO A 342 23.34 4.16 2.90
C PRO A 342 22.47 3.55 4.00
N VAL A 343 21.14 3.61 3.84
CA VAL A 343 20.17 3.05 4.80
C VAL A 343 19.11 2.25 4.06
N GLU A 344 18.70 1.12 4.62
CA GLU A 344 17.59 0.33 4.09
C GLU A 344 16.29 1.15 4.07
N MET A 345 15.52 1.02 3.01
CA MET A 345 14.25 1.72 2.81
C MET A 345 13.26 1.45 3.94
N ARG A 346 13.27 0.26 4.54
CA ARG A 346 12.40 -0.08 5.68
C ARG A 346 12.68 0.79 6.90
N ASP A 347 13.95 1.15 7.13
CA ASP A 347 14.38 1.97 8.26
C ASP A 347 14.09 3.44 7.97
N GLN A 348 14.33 3.89 6.73
CA GLN A 348 13.94 5.24 6.29
C GLN A 348 12.42 5.46 6.47
N HIS A 349 11.59 4.52 6.04
CA HIS A 349 10.14 4.58 6.24
C HIS A 349 9.75 4.56 7.71
N HIS A 350 10.44 3.78 8.54
CA HIS A 350 10.20 3.75 9.98
C HIS A 350 10.48 5.11 10.62
N LEU A 351 11.67 5.67 10.38
CA LEU A 351 12.07 6.97 10.88
C LEU A 351 11.07 8.06 10.44
N ALA A 352 10.68 8.04 9.15
CA ALA A 352 9.71 8.98 8.61
C ALA A 352 8.37 8.92 9.37
N GLN A 353 7.87 7.71 9.65
CA GLN A 353 6.60 7.52 10.37
C GLN A 353 6.69 7.78 11.88
N ALA A 354 7.83 7.47 12.49
CA ALA A 354 8.03 7.60 13.94
C ALA A 354 8.26 9.05 14.34
N LEU A 355 9.05 9.77 13.54
CA LEU A 355 9.36 11.17 13.76
C LEU A 355 8.37 12.09 13.04
N ALA A 356 7.53 11.58 12.14
CA ALA A 356 6.67 12.36 11.25
C ALA A 356 7.45 13.38 10.41
N VAL A 357 8.55 12.95 9.79
CA VAL A 357 9.48 13.79 9.00
C VAL A 357 9.75 13.19 7.63
N THR A 358 10.30 13.99 6.73
CA THR A 358 10.92 13.47 5.51
C THR A 358 12.28 12.88 5.87
N VAL A 359 12.59 11.67 5.38
CA VAL A 359 13.90 11.05 5.57
C VAL A 359 14.58 10.87 4.23
N ARG A 360 15.82 11.35 4.10
CA ARG A 360 16.64 11.19 2.91
C ARG A 360 17.92 10.45 3.28
N ALA A 361 18.22 9.39 2.56
CA ALA A 361 19.50 8.71 2.65
C ALA A 361 19.87 8.10 1.29
N PRO A 362 21.16 7.92 0.99
CA PRO A 362 21.58 7.03 -0.06
C PRO A 362 20.91 5.66 0.11
N ARG A 363 20.52 5.03 -1.00
CA ARG A 363 19.91 3.69 -0.97
C ARG A 363 20.99 2.65 -0.68
N ALA A 364 20.71 1.73 0.26
CA ALA A 364 21.56 0.58 0.49
C ALA A 364 21.64 -0.31 -0.77
N GLU A 365 22.84 -0.82 -1.05
CA GLU A 365 23.06 -1.73 -2.18
C GLU A 365 22.22 -3.01 -2.00
N GLY A 366 21.56 -3.45 -3.08
CA GLY A 366 20.74 -4.66 -3.05
C GLY A 366 19.39 -4.54 -2.34
N ASP A 367 19.00 -3.35 -1.86
CA ASP A 367 17.69 -3.16 -1.23
C ASP A 367 16.55 -3.55 -2.20
N PRO A 368 15.70 -4.54 -1.86
CA PRO A 368 14.66 -5.05 -2.75
C PRO A 368 13.38 -4.18 -2.78
N MET A 369 13.28 -3.15 -1.93
CA MET A 369 12.08 -2.31 -1.81
C MET A 369 12.01 -1.25 -2.89
N TRP A 370 10.82 -0.93 -3.39
CA TRP A 370 10.63 0.20 -4.30
C TRP A 370 10.76 1.53 -3.55
N SER A 371 11.12 2.60 -4.27
CA SER A 371 11.14 3.96 -3.73
C SER A 371 9.72 4.44 -3.39
N GLY A 372 9.52 4.97 -2.20
CA GLY A 372 8.23 5.56 -1.77
C GLY A 372 8.17 7.07 -2.01
N LYS A 373 6.96 7.66 -1.96
CA LYS A 373 6.77 9.13 -2.00
C LYS A 373 7.55 9.80 -0.85
N ALA A 374 7.51 9.19 0.34
CA ALA A 374 8.21 9.67 1.54
C ALA A 374 9.75 9.66 1.42
N ALA A 375 10.29 8.85 0.50
CA ALA A 375 11.72 8.76 0.21
C ALA A 375 12.14 9.58 -1.03
N GLY A 376 11.24 10.42 -1.56
CA GLY A 376 11.52 11.28 -2.71
C GLY A 376 11.46 10.58 -4.08
N GLY A 377 10.75 9.45 -4.17
CA GLY A 377 10.50 8.78 -5.45
C GLY A 377 9.79 9.71 -6.45
N ARG A 378 10.08 9.53 -7.74
CA ARG A 378 9.48 10.35 -8.81
C ARG A 378 8.30 9.63 -9.44
N LEU A 379 7.27 10.38 -9.79
CA LEU A 379 6.20 9.88 -10.63
C LEU A 379 6.70 9.69 -12.06
N LEU A 380 6.44 8.53 -12.66
CA LEU A 380 6.65 8.32 -14.09
C LEU A 380 5.29 8.24 -14.79
N VAL A 381 5.08 9.09 -15.80
CA VAL A 381 3.85 9.11 -16.60
C VAL A 381 4.18 8.67 -18.02
N ILE A 382 3.50 7.64 -18.50
CA ILE A 382 3.72 7.06 -19.83
C ILE A 382 2.56 7.51 -20.73
N PRO A 383 2.85 8.20 -21.84
CA PRO A 383 1.84 8.51 -22.85
C PRO A 383 1.18 7.24 -23.37
N THR A 384 -0.13 7.27 -23.61
CA THR A 384 -0.75 6.22 -24.42
C THR A 384 -0.22 6.36 -25.84
N THR A 385 0.56 5.38 -26.30
CA THR A 385 0.76 5.20 -27.74
C THR A 385 -0.60 4.93 -28.34
N THR A 386 -1.15 5.91 -29.07
CA THR A 386 -2.25 5.66 -29.98
C THR A 386 -1.84 4.48 -30.84
N GLY A 387 -2.66 3.42 -30.86
CA GLY A 387 -2.39 2.24 -31.67
C GLY A 387 -2.04 2.65 -33.10
N ARG A 388 -1.14 1.88 -33.72
CA ARG A 388 -0.89 1.88 -35.15
C ARG A 388 -2.16 2.26 -35.91
N GLU A 389 -2.05 3.24 -36.79
CA GLU A 389 -3.02 3.43 -37.87
C GLU A 389 -3.33 2.05 -38.48
N PRO A 390 -4.60 1.70 -38.73
CA PRO A 390 -4.89 0.53 -39.53
C PRO A 390 -4.13 0.70 -40.84
N SER A 391 -3.22 -0.22 -41.14
CA SER A 391 -2.58 -0.29 -42.43
C SER A 391 -3.68 -0.40 -43.48
N CYS A 392 -3.92 0.70 -44.19
CA CYS A 392 -4.57 0.65 -45.48
C CYS A 392 -3.61 -0.10 -46.42
N GLU A 393 -3.68 -1.43 -46.40
CA GLU A 393 -3.24 -2.24 -47.54
C GLU A 393 -4.33 -2.13 -48.61
N ASN A 394 -3.95 -1.48 -49.72
CA ASN A 394 -4.50 -1.74 -51.05
C ASN A 394 -3.80 -2.95 -51.65
#